data_AF-A0AAW1SXU6-F1
#
_entry.id   AF-A0AAW1SXU6-F1
#
_cell.length_a   1.000
_cell.length_b   1.000
_cell.length_c   1.000
_cell.angle_alpha   90.00
_cell.angle_beta   90.00
_cell.angle_gamma   90.00
#
_symmetry.space_group_name_H-M   'P 1'
#
loop_
_entity.id
_entity.type
_entity.pdbx_description
1 polymer ?
#
loop_
_entity_poly.entity_id
_entity_poly.type
_entity_poly.pdbx_seq_one_letter_code
_entity_poly.pdbx_strand_id
1 'polypeptide(L)'
;MDEQRVWVVTGANRGLGAEFVRQLLLDKTNYVFATICSLPEDVAGPIYTLHRRCLAHQDDRLQLIHLDTSDEASIKAAAAKIHKLKPDGIDYVINNADATDAADAASSAL
;
A
#
# COMPACT_ATOMS: atom_id res chain seq x y z
N MET A 1 26.66 3.16 6.35
CA MET A 1 25.42 2.66 6.96
C MET A 1 24.38 2.79 5.87
N ASP A 2 23.72 1.71 5.46
CA ASP A 2 22.71 1.82 4.44
C ASP A 2 21.47 2.48 5.06
N GLU A 3 21.11 3.65 4.53
CA GLU A 3 19.98 4.45 4.99
C GLU A 3 18.67 3.75 4.65
N GLN A 4 17.73 3.72 5.61
CA GLN A 4 16.43 3.08 5.39
C GLN A 4 15.61 3.91 4.40
N ARG A 5 15.12 3.29 3.33
CA ARG A 5 14.30 3.94 2.30
C ARG A 5 12.82 3.69 2.56
N VAL A 6 12.03 4.75 2.56
CA VAL A 6 10.60 4.74 2.84
C VAL A 6 9.80 4.85 1.54
N TRP A 7 9.00 3.82 1.27
CA TRP A 7 8.20 3.68 0.06
C TRP A 7 6.71 3.79 0.38
N VAL A 8 5.95 4.43 -0.50
CA VAL A 8 4.49 4.36 -0.52
C VAL A 8 4.05 3.73 -1.84
N VAL A 9 3.22 2.69 -1.77
CA VAL A 9 2.64 2.03 -2.96
C VAL A 9 1.13 2.15 -2.87
N THR A 10 0.51 2.87 -3.82
CA THR A 10 -0.95 3.03 -3.85
C THR A 10 -1.65 1.88 -4.57
N GLY A 11 -2.86 1.51 -4.15
CA GLY A 11 -3.62 0.42 -4.78
C GLY A 11 -2.94 -0.94 -4.64
N ALA A 12 -2.32 -1.19 -3.48
CA ALA A 12 -1.49 -2.36 -3.25
C ALA A 12 -2.28 -3.62 -2.84
N ASN A 13 -3.62 -3.60 -2.96
CA ASN A 13 -4.48 -4.70 -2.50
C ASN A 13 -4.27 -6.00 -3.29
N ARG A 14 -3.93 -5.89 -4.58
CA ARG A 14 -3.78 -7.00 -5.53
C ARG A 14 -2.85 -6.63 -6.69
N GLY A 15 -2.66 -7.56 -7.63
CA GLY A 15 -1.98 -7.31 -8.90
C GLY A 15 -0.53 -6.80 -8.73
N LEU A 16 -0.12 -5.88 -9.60
CA LEU A 16 1.23 -5.31 -9.60
C LEU A 16 1.54 -4.55 -8.32
N GLY A 17 0.59 -3.82 -7.73
CA GLY A 17 0.78 -3.13 -6.46
C GLY A 17 1.24 -4.08 -5.34
N ALA A 18 0.60 -5.25 -5.21
CA ALA A 18 1.00 -6.24 -4.21
C ALA A 18 2.37 -6.87 -4.52
N GLU A 19 2.69 -7.07 -5.80
CA GLU A 19 3.97 -7.62 -6.23
C GLU A 19 5.13 -6.63 -6.04
N PHE A 20 4.91 -5.33 -6.29
CA PHE A 20 5.89 -4.29 -5.97
C PHE A 20 6.23 -4.32 -4.49
N VAL A 21 5.23 -4.38 -3.61
CA VAL A 21 5.47 -4.47 -2.17
C VAL A 21 6.30 -5.73 -1.83
N ARG A 22 5.96 -6.89 -2.41
CA ARG A 22 6.71 -8.13 -2.20
C ARG A 22 8.18 -7.99 -2.60
N GLN A 23 8.46 -7.40 -3.77
CA GLN A 23 9.81 -7.22 -4.28
C GLN A 23 10.59 -6.17 -3.47
N LEU A 24 9.97 -5.06 -3.10
CA LEU A 24 10.59 -4.02 -2.27
C LEU A 24 11.05 -4.57 -0.92
N LEU A 25 10.27 -5.49 -0.32
CA LEU A 25 10.62 -6.11 0.96
C LEU A 25 11.78 -7.13 0.90
N LEU A 26 12.22 -7.52 -0.31
CA LEU A 26 13.41 -8.36 -0.48
C LEU A 26 14.69 -7.60 -0.06
N ASP A 27 14.73 -6.29 -0.29
CA ASP A 27 15.77 -5.42 0.26
C ASP A 27 15.43 -5.08 1.71
N LYS A 28 16.34 -5.41 2.64
CA LYS A 28 16.17 -5.20 4.08
C LYS A 28 16.25 -3.74 4.51
N THR A 29 16.76 -2.87 3.64
CA THR A 29 16.84 -1.43 3.88
C THR A 29 15.53 -0.70 3.57
N ASN A 30 14.53 -1.38 2.99
CA ASN A 30 13.24 -0.75 2.65
C ASN A 30 12.21 -0.88 3.79
N TYR A 31 11.45 0.20 3.96
CA TYR A 31 10.19 0.27 4.71
C TYR A 31 9.05 0.65 3.76
N VAL A 32 7.93 -0.06 3.79
CA VAL A 32 6.88 0.04 2.77
C VAL A 32 5.52 0.30 3.42
N PHE A 33 4.89 1.40 3.03
CA PHE A 33 3.48 1.66 3.22
C PHE A 33 2.70 1.17 2.00
N ALA A 34 1.96 0.08 2.17
CA ALA A 34 1.06 -0.45 1.15
C ALA A 34 -0.35 0.12 1.40
N THR A 35 -0.84 0.93 0.47
CA THR A 35 -2.15 1.58 0.64
C THR A 35 -3.26 0.85 -0.09
N ILE A 36 -4.44 0.81 0.52
CA ILE A 36 -5.60 0.06 0.05
C ILE A 36 -6.89 0.87 0.26
N CYS A 37 -7.74 0.93 -0.76
CA CYS A 37 -8.96 1.76 -0.78
C CYS A 37 -10.14 1.12 -0.03
N SER A 38 -10.19 -0.20 0.07
CA SER A 38 -11.22 -0.90 0.82
C SER A 38 -10.57 -1.86 1.79
N LEU A 39 -11.00 -1.79 3.04
CA LEU A 39 -10.60 -2.69 4.13
C LEU A 39 -11.72 -3.70 4.47
N PRO A 40 -12.23 -4.56 3.57
CA PRO A 40 -12.95 -5.75 4.03
C PRO A 40 -11.92 -6.73 4.61
N GLU A 41 -12.03 -7.00 5.91
CA GLU A 41 -11.20 -7.96 6.66
C GLU A 41 -11.32 -9.41 6.13
N ASP A 42 -12.36 -9.69 5.32
CA ASP A 42 -12.70 -11.04 4.84
C ASP A 42 -12.10 -11.44 3.47
N VAL A 43 -11.40 -10.54 2.77
CA VAL A 43 -10.77 -10.92 1.49
C VAL A 43 -9.29 -11.20 1.73
N ALA A 44 -8.92 -12.48 1.68
CA ALA A 44 -7.55 -13.01 1.72
C ALA A 44 -6.72 -12.58 0.49
N GLY A 45 -6.57 -11.27 0.26
CA GLY A 45 -5.80 -10.71 -0.83
C GLY A 45 -4.30 -10.95 -0.66
N PRO A 46 -3.52 -10.92 -1.75
CA PRO A 46 -2.07 -11.13 -1.71
C PRO A 46 -1.34 -10.25 -0.68
N ILE A 47 -1.76 -8.98 -0.54
CA ILE A 47 -1.14 -8.04 0.41
C ILE A 47 -1.38 -8.42 1.88
N TYR A 48 -2.58 -8.92 2.22
CA TYR A 48 -2.88 -9.36 3.58
C TYR A 48 -2.12 -10.64 3.91
N THR A 49 -1.98 -11.55 2.94
CA THR A 49 -1.15 -12.74 3.10
C THR A 49 0.31 -12.37 3.33
N LEU A 50 0.84 -11.40 2.58
CA LEU A 50 2.19 -10.89 2.79
C LEU A 50 2.35 -10.21 4.15
N HIS A 51 1.41 -9.35 4.54
CA HIS A 51 1.44 -8.66 5.84
C HIS A 51 1.40 -9.66 7.01
N ARG A 52 0.53 -10.67 6.97
CA ARG A 52 0.50 -11.75 7.99
C ARG A 52 1.83 -12.51 8.06
N ARG A 53 2.48 -12.77 6.92
CA ARG A 53 3.81 -13.39 6.90
C ARG A 53 4.86 -12.49 7.55
N CYS A 54 4.86 -11.19 7.25
CA CYS A 54 5.73 -10.22 7.91
C CYS A 54 5.54 -10.25 9.44
N LEU A 55 4.30 -10.18 9.92
CA LEU A 55 3.99 -10.25 11.35
C LEU A 55 4.46 -11.58 11.99
N ALA A 56 4.23 -12.72 11.33
CA ALA A 56 4.67 -14.02 11.81
C ALA A 56 6.21 -14.14 11.93
N HIS A 57 6.94 -13.35 11.15
CA HIS A 57 8.41 -13.27 11.18
C HIS A 57 8.94 -12.04 11.94
N GLN A 58 8.08 -11.32 12.68
CA GLN A 58 8.46 -10.10 13.40
C GLN A 58 9.09 -9.02 12.50
N ASP A 59 8.70 -8.99 11.22
CA ASP A 59 9.11 -7.97 10.24
C ASP A 59 8.05 -6.85 10.24
N ASP A 60 8.40 -5.70 10.81
CA ASP A 60 7.51 -4.53 10.97
C ASP A 60 7.59 -3.53 9.80
N ARG A 61 8.38 -3.86 8.77
CA ARG A 61 8.68 -2.98 7.63
C ARG A 61 7.52 -2.81 6.67
N LEU A 62 6.45 -3.61 6.78
CA LEU A 62 5.25 -3.50 5.96
C LEU A 62 4.07 -2.99 6.79
N GLN A 63 3.56 -1.81 6.45
CA GLN A 63 2.36 -1.22 7.05
C GLN A 63 1.23 -1.10 6.03
N LEU A 64 0.03 -1.53 6.42
CA LEU A 64 -1.18 -1.33 5.62
C LEU A 64 -1.88 -0.03 6.02
N ILE A 65 -2.17 0.81 5.03
CA ILE A 65 -2.79 2.14 5.23
C ILE A 65 -4.05 2.24 4.38
N HIS A 66 -5.15 2.69 4.96
CA HIS A 66 -6.33 3.03 4.19
C HIS A 66 -6.03 4.26 3.32
N LEU A 67 -6.30 4.16 2.01
CA LEU A 67 -6.24 5.27 1.07
C LEU A 67 -7.17 5.01 -0.11
N ASP A 68 -8.28 5.74 -0.14
CA ASP A 68 -9.00 6.09 -1.36
C ASP A 68 -8.31 7.31 -2.00
N THR A 69 -7.85 7.17 -3.26
CA THR A 69 -7.17 8.22 -4.02
C THR A 69 -8.12 9.22 -4.67
N SER A 70 -9.43 8.95 -4.66
CA SER A 70 -10.48 9.85 -5.14
C SER A 70 -11.04 10.78 -4.05
N ASP A 71 -10.72 10.52 -2.78
CA ASP A 71 -11.16 11.30 -1.63
C ASP A 71 -9.99 12.07 -0.97
N GLU A 72 -10.04 13.39 -1.02
CA GLU A 72 -9.03 14.29 -0.42
C GLU A 72 -8.92 14.12 1.10
N ALA A 73 -10.02 13.83 1.80
CA ALA A 73 -9.99 13.62 3.25
C ALA A 73 -9.25 12.33 3.59
N SER A 74 -9.51 11.26 2.84
CA SER A 74 -8.76 10.00 2.89
C SER A 74 -7.26 10.19 2.62
N ILE A 75 -6.89 10.96 1.59
CA ILE A 75 -5.47 11.29 1.30
C ILE A 75 -4.81 11.99 2.49
N LYS A 76 -5.44 13.02 3.05
CA LYS A 76 -4.92 13.76 4.21
C LYS A 76 -4.77 12.86 5.44
N ALA A 77 -5.73 11.98 5.69
CA ALA A 77 -5.68 11.04 6.80
C ALA A 77 -4.54 10.01 6.64
N ALA A 78 -4.34 9.48 5.44
CA ALA A 78 -3.24 8.57 5.12
C ALA A 78 -1.88 9.26 5.31
N ALA A 79 -1.72 10.48 4.78
CA ALA A 79 -0.51 11.28 4.93
C ALA A 79 -0.19 11.56 6.41
N ALA A 80 -1.20 11.93 7.21
CA ALA A 80 -1.02 12.15 8.64
C ALA A 80 -0.60 10.87 9.38
N LYS A 81 -1.14 9.70 9.00
CA LYS A 81 -0.75 8.41 9.58
C LYS A 81 0.68 8.02 9.21
N ILE A 82 1.07 8.22 7.95
CA ILE A 82 2.45 7.99 7.47
C ILE A 82 3.42 8.91 8.20
N HIS A 83 3.12 10.21 8.31
CA HIS A 83 3.99 11.17 8.99
C HIS A 83 4.20 10.84 10.48
N LYS A 84 3.16 10.33 11.17
CA LYS A 84 3.30 9.86 12.55
C LYS A 84 4.29 8.69 12.70
N LEU A 85 4.39 7.82 11.69
CA LEU A 85 5.27 6.64 11.71
C LEU A 85 6.67 6.95 11.15
N LYS A 86 6.76 7.89 10.21
CA LYS A 86 7.99 8.34 9.55
C LYS A 86 7.98 9.87 9.46
N PRO A 87 8.37 10.57 10.54
CA PRO A 87 8.34 12.04 10.59
C PRO A 87 9.35 12.68 9.64
N ASP A 88 10.44 11.97 9.32
CA ASP A 88 11.50 12.43 8.41
C ASP A 88 11.06 12.43 6.92
N GLY A 89 9.91 11.83 6.61
CA GLY A 89 9.29 11.85 5.29
C GLY A 89 9.27 10.50 4.58
N ILE A 90 9.13 10.59 3.26
CA ILE A 90 9.09 9.45 2.33
C ILE A 90 10.07 9.70 1.19
N ASP A 91 10.70 8.65 0.68
CA ASP A 91 11.68 8.74 -0.41
C ASP A 91 11.05 8.48 -1.77
N TYR A 92 10.12 7.52 -1.83
CA TYR A 92 9.53 7.06 -3.09
C TYR A 92 8.01 6.88 -2.98
N VAL A 93 7.33 7.21 -4.07
CA VAL A 93 5.89 6.98 -4.25
C VAL A 93 5.65 6.25 -5.56
N ILE A 94 4.98 5.10 -5.49
CA ILE A 94 4.48 4.35 -6.65
C ILE A 94 2.97 4.58 -6.74
N ASN A 95 2.56 5.43 -7.69
CA ASN A 95 1.16 5.69 -7.99
C ASN A 95 0.59 4.58 -8.87
N ASN A 96 0.13 3.49 -8.24
CA ASN A 96 -0.42 2.33 -8.92
C ASN A 96 -1.95 2.21 -8.77
N ALA A 97 -2.56 2.93 -7.83
CA ALA A 97 -4.02 2.90 -7.66
C ALA A 97 -4.73 3.23 -8.97
N ASP A 98 -5.64 2.35 -9.36
CA ASP A 98 -6.54 2.57 -10.49
C ASP A 98 -7.86 3.13 -9.98
N ALA A 99 -8.44 4.02 -10.77
CA ALA A 99 -9.80 4.52 -10.60
C ALA A 99 -10.59 4.00 -11.79
N THR A 100 -11.06 2.76 -11.71
CA THR A 100 -12.02 2.27 -12.69
C THR A 100 -13.34 3.01 -12.41
N ASP A 101 -13.71 3.96 -13.27
CA ASP A 101 -15.02 4.59 -13.18
C ASP A 101 -16.08 3.49 -13.29
N ALA A 102 -17.04 3.47 -12.36
CA ALA A 102 -18.12 2.48 -12.36
C ALA A 102 -18.94 2.49 -13.67
N ALA A 103 -18.85 3.58 -14.46
CA ALA A 103 -19.42 3.68 -15.80
C ALA A 103 -18.71 2.78 -16.84
N ASP A 104 -17.40 2.60 -16.75
CA ASP A 104 -16.63 1.79 -17.69
C ASP A 104 -16.75 0.29 -17.42
N ALA A 105 -16.97 -0.10 -16.16
CA ALA A 105 -17.22 -1.49 -15.79
C ALA A 105 -18.52 -2.04 -16.42
N ALA A 106 -19.50 -1.18 -16.70
CA ALA A 106 -20.75 -1.55 -17.37
C ALA A 106 -20.58 -1.70 -18.90
N SER A 107 -19.56 -1.07 -19.51
CA SER A 107 -19.31 -1.14 -20.95
C SER A 107 -18.52 -2.38 -21.38
N SER A 108 -17.78 -3.02 -20.46
CA SER A 108 -16.97 -4.21 -20.75
C SER A 108 -17.73 -5.54 -20.61
N ALA A 109 -19.05 -5.48 -20.38
CA ALA A 109 -19.92 -6.65 -20.22
C ALA A 109 -20.74 -6.99 -21.49
N LEU A 110 -20.39 -6.42 -22.66
CA LEU A 110 -21.00 -6.71 -23.96
C LEU A 110 -20.14 -7.64 -24.81
#